data_AF-A0AAF0QV56-F1
#
_entry.id   AF-A0AAF0QV56-F1
#
_cell.length_a   1.000
_cell.length_b   1.000
_cell.length_c   1.000
_cell.angle_alpha   90.00
_cell.angle_beta   90.00
_cell.angle_gamma   90.00
#
_symmetry.space_group_name_H-M   'P 1'
#
loop_
_entity.id
_entity.type
_entity.pdbx_description
1 polymer ?
#
loop_
_entity_poly.entity_id
_entity_poly.type
_entity_poly.pdbx_seq_one_letter_code
_entity_poly.pdbx_strand_id
1 'polypeptide(L)'
;MCERECSLLLVKPLLSLKKTFFYNLFPSKEEEACKLNNTPYVVTRELIEIRGIYRPPKINLDNPWQIKIKIISYEAEAGALLIPYIKTFEYILLYWTLDLAKILVNGGVVCVQVWDVTEDNAPKKYEGERVFLWNLCNNDYALSCIKLFNNNRLGVGDEIGLFWNPRSSNFMFKLLSRPTI
;
A
#
# COMPACT_ATOMS: atom_id res chain seq x y z
N MET A 1 -28.55 -37.99 1.20
CA MET A 1 -28.23 -36.56 1.02
C MET A 1 -27.24 -36.21 2.12
N CYS A 2 -25.97 -36.08 1.75
CA CYS A 2 -24.84 -36.28 2.64
C CYS A 2 -24.33 -34.93 3.14
N GLU A 3 -24.44 -34.68 4.44
CA GLU A 3 -23.56 -33.78 5.17
C GLU A 3 -22.19 -34.45 5.27
N ARG A 4 -21.14 -33.82 4.74
CA ARG A 4 -19.75 -34.12 5.10
C ARG A 4 -18.94 -32.83 5.14
N GLU A 5 -18.51 -32.53 6.36
CA GLU A 5 -17.13 -32.23 6.74
C GLU A 5 -16.30 -31.46 5.71
N CYS A 6 -16.15 -30.15 5.93
CA CYS A 6 -14.95 -29.44 5.49
C CYS A 6 -13.97 -29.39 6.66
N SER A 7 -12.88 -30.12 6.44
CA SER A 7 -11.74 -30.38 7.30
C SER A 7 -11.12 -29.14 7.91
N LEU A 8 -10.87 -29.25 9.22
CA LEU A 8 -9.92 -28.45 10.00
C LEU A 8 -8.54 -28.45 9.32
N LEU A 9 -8.21 -27.38 8.61
CA LEU A 9 -6.82 -26.98 8.42
C LEU A 9 -6.49 -25.94 9.50
N LEU A 10 -5.57 -26.32 10.38
CA LEU A 10 -4.94 -25.51 11.42
C LEU A 10 -4.41 -24.18 10.84
N VAL A 11 -5.28 -23.16 10.81
CA VAL A 11 -4.85 -21.77 10.79
C VAL A 11 -4.29 -21.51 12.18
N LYS A 12 -2.95 -21.53 12.30
CA LYS A 12 -2.26 -20.98 13.46
C LYS A 12 -2.92 -19.64 13.81
N PRO A 13 -3.27 -19.39 15.08
CA PRO A 13 -4.03 -18.20 15.42
C PRO A 13 -3.24 -16.99 14.98
N LEU A 14 -3.76 -16.25 14.00
CA LEU A 14 -3.44 -14.85 13.82
C LEU A 14 -3.85 -14.19 15.13
N LEU A 15 -2.88 -14.14 16.06
CA LEU A 15 -2.98 -13.47 17.35
C LEU A 15 -3.67 -12.13 17.10
N SER A 16 -4.80 -11.96 17.76
CA SER A 16 -5.73 -10.85 17.58
C SER A 16 -4.99 -9.51 17.55
N LEU A 17 -4.80 -8.94 16.36
CA LEU A 17 -4.46 -7.54 16.20
C LEU A 17 -5.73 -6.74 16.51
N LYS A 18 -5.91 -6.44 17.81
CA LYS A 18 -6.87 -5.44 18.27
C LYS A 18 -6.46 -4.10 17.66
N LYS A 19 -7.21 -3.70 16.64
CA LYS A 19 -7.16 -2.38 16.01
C LYS A 19 -7.58 -1.33 17.06
N THR A 20 -6.87 -0.21 17.15
CA THR A 20 -7.45 1.02 17.70
C THR A 20 -7.14 2.13 16.72
N PHE A 21 -7.94 2.21 15.66
CA PHE A 21 -8.09 3.44 14.91
C PHE A 21 -9.01 4.32 15.77
N PHE A 22 -8.57 5.52 16.14
CA PHE A 22 -9.52 6.53 16.55
C PHE A 22 -10.16 7.06 15.28
N TYR A 23 -11.29 6.45 14.92
CA TYR A 23 -12.21 7.00 13.95
C TYR A 23 -12.94 8.16 14.64
N ASN A 24 -13.02 9.33 14.01
CA ASN A 24 -14.14 10.21 14.32
C ASN A 24 -15.40 9.50 13.79
N LEU A 25 -16.06 8.75 14.68
CA LEU A 25 -17.45 8.30 14.55
C LEU A 25 -18.41 9.33 15.13
N PHE A 26 -17.89 10.43 15.67
CA PHE A 26 -18.74 11.56 16.01
C PHE A 26 -19.24 12.16 14.71
N PRO A 27 -20.57 12.26 14.52
CA PRO A 27 -21.08 13.10 13.47
C PRO A 27 -20.45 14.48 13.64
N SER A 28 -19.74 14.96 12.62
CA SER A 28 -19.41 16.38 12.61
C SER A 28 -20.74 17.14 12.67
N LYS A 29 -20.72 18.43 13.05
CA LYS A 29 -21.93 19.24 12.96
C LYS A 29 -22.52 19.23 11.53
N GLU A 30 -21.71 18.93 10.50
CA GLU A 30 -22.19 18.71 9.13
C GLU A 30 -22.87 17.34 8.91
N GLU A 31 -22.51 16.28 9.64
CA GLU A 31 -23.16 14.96 9.54
C GLU A 31 -24.59 14.98 10.10
N GLU A 32 -24.83 15.65 11.23
CA GLU A 32 -26.20 15.82 11.75
C GLU A 32 -27.04 16.71 10.81
N ALA A 33 -26.44 17.72 10.18
CA ALA A 33 -27.11 18.59 9.21
C ALA A 33 -27.41 17.87 7.87
N CYS A 34 -26.53 16.98 7.40
CA CYS A 34 -26.78 16.20 6.18
C CYS A 34 -27.88 15.15 6.35
N LYS A 35 -27.96 14.50 7.52
CA LYS A 35 -29.05 13.55 7.84
C LYS A 35 -30.42 14.23 7.85
N LEU A 36 -30.47 15.52 8.19
CA LEU A 36 -31.68 16.35 8.15
C LEU A 36 -32.14 16.71 6.73
N ASN A 37 -31.22 16.73 5.76
CA ASN A 37 -31.43 17.29 4.42
C ASN A 37 -31.44 16.24 3.27
N ASN A 38 -31.40 14.93 3.57
CA ASN A 38 -31.33 13.84 2.56
C ASN A 38 -30.16 13.94 1.55
N THR A 39 -29.12 14.71 1.87
CA THR A 39 -27.89 14.78 1.06
C THR A 39 -26.98 13.58 1.36
N PRO A 40 -26.40 12.91 0.34
CA PRO A 40 -25.47 11.81 0.57
C PRO A 40 -24.26 12.30 1.35
N TYR A 41 -24.10 11.80 2.58
CA TYR A 41 -22.98 12.17 3.45
C TYR A 41 -21.72 11.40 3.03
N VAL A 42 -20.66 12.15 2.71
CA VAL A 42 -19.35 11.58 2.43
C VAL A 42 -18.59 11.49 3.75
N VAL A 43 -18.36 10.26 4.22
CA VAL A 43 -17.59 10.01 5.44
C VAL A 43 -16.16 10.50 5.24
N THR A 44 -15.81 11.62 5.86
CA THR A 44 -14.43 12.12 5.90
C THR A 44 -13.65 11.37 6.98
N ARG A 45 -12.57 10.69 6.56
CA ARG A 45 -11.69 9.96 7.47
C ARG A 45 -10.51 10.86 7.81
N GLU A 46 -10.16 10.94 9.09
CA GLU A 46 -9.02 11.72 9.56
C GLU A 46 -8.04 10.79 10.29
N LEU A 47 -6.78 10.77 9.85
CA LEU A 47 -5.70 10.08 10.55
C LEU A 47 -5.23 10.92 11.73
N ILE A 48 -5.71 10.62 12.93
CA ILE A 48 -5.41 11.42 14.13
C ILE A 48 -4.00 11.14 14.67
N GLU A 49 -3.56 9.88 14.63
CA GLU A 49 -2.27 9.49 15.19
C GLU A 49 -1.73 8.17 14.62
N ILE A 50 -0.40 8.09 14.49
CA ILE A 50 0.35 6.85 14.29
C ILE A 50 1.10 6.58 15.60
N ARG A 51 0.38 6.22 16.68
CA ARG A 51 1.00 5.99 17.98
C ARG A 51 1.54 4.56 18.03
N GLY A 52 2.85 4.46 18.25
CA GLY A 52 3.61 3.21 18.28
C GLY A 52 3.29 2.32 19.49
N ILE A 53 2.10 1.73 19.51
CA ILE A 53 1.91 0.48 20.26
C ILE A 53 2.81 -0.61 19.64
N TYR A 54 3.11 -0.48 18.34
CA TYR A 54 3.95 -1.39 17.58
C TYR A 54 5.13 -0.64 16.96
N ARG A 55 6.35 -1.09 17.23
CA ARG A 55 7.52 -0.66 16.44
C ARG A 55 7.29 -1.06 14.98
N PRO A 56 7.76 -0.25 14.01
CA PRO A 56 7.78 -0.66 12.62
C PRO A 56 8.43 -2.05 12.47
N PRO A 57 7.87 -2.94 11.63
CA PRO A 57 8.38 -4.31 11.51
C PRO A 57 9.83 -4.29 11.02
N LYS A 58 10.76 -4.90 11.78
CA LYS A 58 12.17 -4.99 11.34
C LYS A 58 12.25 -5.55 9.92
N ILE A 59 12.97 -4.85 9.04
CA ILE A 59 13.20 -5.31 7.67
C ILE A 59 14.15 -6.50 7.74
N ASN A 60 13.72 -7.64 7.21
CA ASN A 60 14.60 -8.79 7.01
C ASN A 60 15.47 -8.50 5.78
N LEU A 61 16.77 -8.33 5.96
CA LEU A 61 17.68 -8.01 4.86
C LEU A 61 17.89 -9.20 3.91
N ASP A 62 17.68 -10.44 4.37
CA ASP A 62 17.80 -11.64 3.53
C ASP A 62 16.61 -11.80 2.57
N ASN A 63 15.46 -11.25 2.94
CA ASN A 63 14.25 -11.23 2.11
C ASN A 63 13.47 -9.94 2.39
N PRO A 64 13.89 -8.80 1.81
CA PRO A 64 13.33 -7.51 2.15
C PRO A 64 11.97 -7.26 1.49
N TRP A 65 11.54 -8.11 0.55
CA TRP A 65 10.33 -7.96 -0.28
C TRP A 65 9.03 -8.24 0.51
N GLN A 66 8.69 -7.34 1.44
CA GLN A 66 7.49 -7.43 2.29
C GLN A 66 6.17 -7.28 1.51
N ILE A 67 6.26 -6.61 0.35
CA ILE A 67 5.17 -6.42 -0.59
C ILE A 67 5.57 -7.18 -1.86
N LYS A 68 4.85 -8.25 -2.16
CA LYS A 68 4.99 -8.98 -3.42
C LYS A 68 3.70 -8.82 -4.21
N ILE A 69 3.81 -8.39 -5.46
CA ILE A 69 2.68 -8.10 -6.33
C ILE A 69 2.88 -8.89 -7.62
N LYS A 70 1.81 -9.55 -8.07
CA LYS A 70 1.74 -10.10 -9.42
C LYS A 70 0.98 -9.12 -10.29
N ILE A 71 1.65 -8.60 -11.31
CA ILE A 71 1.12 -7.52 -12.14
C ILE A 71 -0.12 -8.00 -12.89
N ILE A 72 -1.22 -7.25 -12.77
CA ILE A 72 -2.46 -7.45 -13.54
C ILE A 72 -2.53 -6.49 -14.73
N SER A 73 -3.49 -6.73 -15.64
CA SER A 73 -3.68 -5.92 -16.86
C SER A 73 -3.81 -4.43 -16.57
N TYR A 74 -4.67 -4.07 -15.62
CA TYR A 74 -4.90 -2.68 -15.24
C TYR A 74 -3.62 -1.97 -14.75
N GLU A 75 -2.80 -2.65 -13.95
CA GLU A 75 -1.54 -2.09 -13.43
C GLU A 75 -0.53 -1.85 -14.55
N ALA A 76 -0.43 -2.80 -15.48
CA ALA A 76 0.44 -2.71 -16.65
C ALA A 76 0.01 -1.56 -17.58
N GLU A 77 -1.29 -1.43 -17.85
CA GLU A 77 -1.85 -0.37 -18.71
C GLU A 77 -1.69 1.03 -18.07
N ALA A 78 -1.94 1.14 -16.77
CA ALA A 78 -1.82 2.41 -16.04
C ALA A 78 -0.37 2.80 -15.72
N GLY A 79 0.56 1.84 -15.74
CA GLY A 79 1.92 2.02 -15.24
C GLY A 79 1.95 2.35 -13.73
N ALA A 80 1.05 1.72 -12.98
CA ALA A 80 0.87 1.94 -11.55
C ALA A 80 0.61 0.63 -10.81
N LEU A 81 1.25 0.45 -9.65
CA LEU A 81 1.10 -0.74 -8.80
C LEU A 81 0.02 -0.51 -7.76
N LEU A 82 -0.91 -1.46 -7.63
CA LEU A 82 -1.91 -1.48 -6.57
C LEU A 82 -1.31 -2.11 -5.31
N ILE A 83 -1.25 -1.34 -4.23
CA ILE A 83 -0.74 -1.76 -2.94
C ILE A 83 -1.91 -1.86 -1.98
N PRO A 84 -2.25 -3.06 -1.49
CA PRO A 84 -3.34 -3.24 -0.56
C PRO A 84 -3.17 -2.38 0.70
N TYR A 85 -4.27 -1.86 1.22
CA TYR A 85 -4.30 -1.04 2.44
C TYR A 85 -3.40 -1.58 3.56
N ILE A 86 -3.54 -2.88 3.87
CA ILE A 86 -2.82 -3.52 4.97
C ILE A 86 -1.30 -3.48 4.76
N LYS A 87 -0.86 -3.64 3.51
CA LYS A 87 0.56 -3.60 3.14
C LYS A 87 1.11 -2.19 3.24
N THR A 88 0.35 -1.19 2.76
CA THR A 88 0.75 0.22 2.89
C THR A 88 0.84 0.64 4.34
N PHE A 89 -0.15 0.27 5.15
CA PHE A 89 -0.15 0.62 6.56
C PHE A 89 1.06 0.02 7.29
N GLU A 90 1.24 -1.31 7.22
CA GLU A 90 2.28 -2.02 7.98
C GLU A 90 3.70 -1.71 7.52
N TYR A 91 3.94 -1.63 6.22
CA TYR A 91 5.29 -1.59 5.67
C TYR A 91 5.71 -0.21 5.16
N ILE A 92 4.80 0.77 5.13
CA ILE A 92 5.07 2.12 4.61
C ILE A 92 4.71 3.18 5.66
N LEU A 93 3.43 3.27 6.04
CA LEU A 93 2.94 4.37 6.90
C LEU A 93 3.54 4.34 8.30
N LEU A 94 3.84 3.16 8.86
CA LEU A 94 4.54 3.05 10.16
C LEU A 94 5.95 3.67 10.15
N TYR A 95 6.54 3.87 8.98
CA TYR A 95 7.84 4.52 8.81
C TYR A 95 7.76 6.00 8.47
N TRP A 96 6.56 6.52 8.20
CA TRP A 96 6.35 7.90 7.78
C TRP A 96 6.07 8.80 8.98
N THR A 97 6.38 10.08 8.84
CA THR A 97 5.88 11.12 9.75
C THR A 97 4.36 11.19 9.66
N LEU A 98 3.70 11.52 10.77
CA LEU A 98 2.24 11.67 10.83
C LEU A 98 1.71 12.62 9.73
N ASP A 99 2.39 13.72 9.45
CA ASP A 99 1.94 14.72 8.48
C ASP A 99 1.91 14.17 7.05
N LEU A 100 2.98 13.49 6.60
CA LEU A 100 3.00 12.82 5.30
C LEU A 100 1.92 11.73 5.18
N ALA A 101 1.72 10.95 6.24
CA ALA A 101 0.70 9.91 6.24
C ALA A 101 -0.72 10.50 6.22
N LYS A 102 -0.95 11.62 6.90
CA LYS A 102 -2.23 12.36 6.86
C LYS A 102 -2.56 12.82 5.44
N ILE A 103 -1.59 13.40 4.73
CA ILE A 103 -1.77 13.82 3.33
C ILE A 103 -2.25 12.63 2.51
N LEU A 104 -1.56 11.49 2.58
CA LEU A 104 -1.91 10.32 1.79
C LEU A 104 -3.29 9.73 2.14
N VAL A 105 -3.58 9.57 3.43
CA VAL A 105 -4.84 8.96 3.90
C VAL A 105 -6.05 9.85 3.56
N ASN A 106 -5.87 11.16 3.55
CA ASN A 106 -6.94 12.14 3.30
C ASN A 106 -7.19 12.41 1.80
N GLY A 107 -6.66 11.59 0.89
CA GLY A 107 -6.87 11.79 -0.56
C GLY A 107 -5.76 12.54 -1.28
N GLY A 108 -4.71 12.94 -0.56
CA GLY A 108 -3.58 13.64 -1.12
C GLY A 108 -2.66 12.72 -1.93
N VAL A 109 -1.87 13.37 -2.78
CA VAL A 109 -0.81 12.73 -3.56
C VAL A 109 0.52 13.02 -2.88
N VAL A 110 1.32 11.97 -2.65
CA VAL A 110 2.66 12.10 -2.08
C VAL A 110 3.69 11.70 -3.13
N CYS A 111 4.54 12.65 -3.51
CA CYS A 111 5.70 12.36 -4.37
C CYS A 111 6.68 11.46 -3.63
N VAL A 112 7.10 10.38 -4.29
CA VAL A 112 8.02 9.40 -3.72
C VAL A 112 9.14 9.10 -4.72
N GLN A 113 10.19 8.46 -4.25
CA GLN A 113 11.26 7.94 -5.10
C GLN A 113 11.16 6.42 -5.16
N VAL A 114 11.44 5.85 -6.33
CA VAL A 114 11.54 4.40 -6.54
C VAL A 114 12.94 4.09 -7.05
N TRP A 115 13.60 3.13 -6.42
CA TRP A 115 14.91 2.61 -6.78
C TRP A 115 14.74 1.20 -7.29
N ASP A 116 15.04 0.99 -8.55
CA ASP A 116 15.08 -0.32 -9.16
C ASP A 116 16.44 -0.95 -8.90
N VAL A 117 16.42 -2.02 -8.12
CA VAL A 117 17.58 -2.81 -7.71
C VAL A 117 17.49 -4.23 -8.29
N THR A 118 16.83 -4.37 -9.44
CA THR A 118 16.76 -5.64 -10.17
C THR A 118 18.15 -6.07 -10.63
N GLU A 119 18.92 -5.14 -11.19
CA GLU A 119 20.32 -5.34 -11.54
C GLU A 119 21.19 -4.93 -10.34
N ASP A 120 21.81 -5.91 -9.68
CA ASP A 120 22.47 -5.72 -8.38
C ASP A 120 23.64 -4.70 -8.41
N ASN A 121 24.17 -4.36 -9.59
CA ASN A 121 25.37 -3.53 -9.76
C ASN A 121 25.09 -2.07 -10.15
N ALA A 122 23.87 -1.71 -10.53
CA ALA A 122 23.55 -0.35 -10.99
C ALA A 122 22.09 0.04 -10.70
N PRO A 123 21.76 0.43 -9.46
CA PRO A 123 20.40 0.84 -9.12
C PRO A 123 19.93 2.01 -9.98
N LYS A 124 18.74 1.85 -10.58
CA LYS A 124 18.13 2.91 -11.39
C LYS A 124 17.09 3.67 -10.57
N LYS A 125 17.31 4.98 -10.43
CA LYS A 125 16.43 5.87 -9.65
C LYS A 125 15.33 6.47 -10.54
N TYR A 126 14.12 6.48 -9.99
CA TYR A 126 12.94 7.12 -10.55
C TYR A 126 12.38 8.13 -9.56
N GLU A 127 12.26 9.38 -10.00
CA GLU A 127 11.70 10.48 -9.19
C GLU A 127 11.03 11.54 -10.07
N GLY A 128 10.32 12.48 -9.43
CA GLY A 128 9.65 13.61 -10.08
C GLY A 128 8.14 13.44 -10.21
N GLU A 129 7.49 14.30 -11.00
CA GLU A 129 6.03 14.46 -11.09
C GLU A 129 5.25 13.21 -11.48
N ARG A 130 5.92 12.18 -12.01
CA ARG A 130 5.29 10.90 -12.42
C ARG A 130 5.61 9.73 -11.48
N VAL A 131 6.13 10.02 -10.29
CA VAL A 131 6.41 9.03 -9.26
C VAL A 131 5.76 9.46 -7.95
N PHE A 132 4.56 8.91 -7.71
CA PHE A 132 3.75 9.31 -6.56
C PHE A 132 2.90 8.17 -6.05
N LEU A 133 2.57 8.24 -4.76
CA LEU A 133 1.67 7.35 -4.05
C LEU A 133 0.39 8.14 -3.74
N TRP A 134 -0.77 7.54 -3.96
CA TRP A 134 -2.07 8.12 -3.60
C TRP A 134 -3.04 7.02 -3.15
N ASN A 135 -4.07 7.39 -2.40
CA ASN A 135 -5.12 6.46 -2.02
C ASN A 135 -6.15 6.30 -3.15
N LEU A 136 -6.86 5.20 -3.12
CA LEU A 136 -7.97 4.90 -4.03
C LEU A 136 -9.28 4.92 -3.25
N CYS A 137 -10.40 5.04 -3.96
CA CYS A 137 -11.74 5.05 -3.35
C CYS A 137 -12.06 3.77 -2.54
N ASN A 138 -11.37 2.66 -2.83
CA ASN A 138 -11.50 1.39 -2.12
C ASN A 138 -10.54 1.27 -0.90
N ASN A 139 -9.80 2.34 -0.56
CA ASN A 139 -8.80 2.43 0.51
C ASN A 139 -7.46 1.75 0.24
N ASP A 140 -7.31 1.07 -0.89
CA ASP A 140 -6.00 0.66 -1.35
C ASP A 140 -5.23 1.86 -1.87
N TYR A 141 -3.98 1.65 -2.22
CA TYR A 141 -3.09 2.69 -2.68
C TYR A 141 -2.56 2.34 -4.06
N ALA A 142 -2.24 3.36 -4.85
CA ALA A 142 -1.58 3.19 -6.12
C ALA A 142 -0.24 3.91 -6.10
N LEU A 143 0.79 3.22 -6.59
CA LEU A 143 2.13 3.76 -6.81
C LEU A 143 2.35 3.90 -8.33
N SER A 144 2.32 5.13 -8.83
CA SER A 144 2.61 5.40 -10.25
C SER A 144 4.10 5.42 -10.47
N CYS A 145 4.56 4.70 -11.49
CA CYS A 145 5.94 4.79 -11.94
C CYS A 145 6.06 4.34 -13.41
N ILE A 146 5.45 5.06 -14.34
CA ILE A 146 5.39 4.69 -15.76
C ILE A 146 6.79 4.42 -16.37
N LYS A 147 7.79 5.21 -15.98
CA LYS A 147 9.17 5.02 -16.46
C LYS A 147 9.77 3.68 -16.03
N LEU A 148 9.45 3.20 -14.81
CA LEU A 148 9.87 1.90 -14.32
C LEU A 148 9.26 0.78 -15.15
N PHE A 149 7.94 0.85 -15.38
CA PHE A 149 7.21 -0.11 -16.22
C PHE A 149 7.81 -0.21 -17.62
N ASN A 150 8.04 0.94 -18.27
CA ASN A 150 8.56 0.99 -19.64
C ASN A 150 9.99 0.45 -19.73
N ASN A 151 10.86 0.83 -18.79
CA ASN A 151 12.26 0.43 -18.83
C ASN A 151 12.45 -1.06 -18.56
N ASN A 152 11.70 -1.61 -17.62
CA ASN A 152 11.77 -3.04 -17.28
C ASN A 152 10.85 -3.90 -18.15
N ARG A 153 10.09 -3.31 -19.08
CA ARG A 153 9.06 -4.01 -19.88
C ARG A 153 8.18 -4.87 -18.98
N LEU A 154 7.66 -4.24 -17.91
CA LEU A 154 6.79 -4.92 -16.96
C LEU A 154 5.45 -5.19 -17.62
N GLY A 155 4.97 -6.41 -17.48
CA GLY A 155 3.73 -6.87 -18.09
C GLY A 155 2.91 -7.78 -17.19
N VAL A 156 1.76 -8.19 -17.71
CA VAL A 156 0.83 -9.07 -16.99
C VAL A 156 1.50 -10.37 -16.60
N GLY A 157 1.39 -10.73 -15.34
CA GLY A 157 1.92 -11.97 -14.78
C GLY A 157 3.33 -11.88 -14.20
N ASP A 158 4.06 -10.78 -14.44
CA ASP A 158 5.35 -10.52 -13.77
C ASP A 158 5.15 -10.43 -12.25
N GLU A 159 6.06 -11.03 -11.49
CA GLU A 159 6.08 -10.92 -10.03
C GLU A 159 7.15 -9.91 -9.62
N ILE A 160 6.77 -8.92 -8.83
CA ILE A 160 7.67 -7.86 -8.36
C ILE A 160 7.70 -7.84 -6.83
N GLY A 161 8.88 -7.50 -6.30
CA GLY A 161 9.14 -7.23 -4.91
C GLY A 161 9.24 -5.73 -4.67
N LEU A 162 8.59 -5.28 -3.62
CA LEU A 162 8.60 -3.89 -3.17
C LEU A 162 8.82 -3.84 -1.66
N PHE A 163 9.63 -2.88 -1.19
CA PHE A 163 9.66 -2.49 0.21
C PHE A 163 10.02 -1.02 0.37
N TRP A 164 9.64 -0.43 1.49
CA TRP A 164 10.04 0.94 1.84
C TRP A 164 11.36 0.89 2.61
N ASN A 165 12.39 1.58 2.11
CA ASN A 165 13.64 1.76 2.86
C ASN A 165 13.55 3.02 3.73
N PRO A 166 13.44 2.89 5.07
CA PRO A 166 13.32 4.04 5.96
C PRO A 166 14.61 4.87 6.05
N ARG A 167 15.77 4.32 5.70
CA ARG A 167 17.05 5.04 5.77
C ARG A 167 17.20 6.07 4.66
N SER A 168 16.66 5.77 3.48
CA SER A 168 16.77 6.59 2.28
C SER A 168 15.43 7.16 1.82
N SER A 169 14.35 6.91 2.57
CA SER A 169 12.99 7.39 2.32
C SER A 169 12.52 7.13 0.88
N ASN A 170 12.73 5.91 0.40
CA ASN A 170 12.36 5.52 -0.95
C ASN A 170 11.86 4.08 -1.03
N PHE A 171 11.11 3.80 -2.08
CA PHE A 171 10.74 2.44 -2.45
C PHE A 171 11.92 1.74 -3.12
N MET A 172 12.16 0.50 -2.71
CA MET A 172 13.07 -0.42 -3.36
C MET A 172 12.26 -1.43 -4.15
N PHE A 173 12.55 -1.54 -5.43
CA PHE A 173 11.86 -2.39 -6.39
C PHE A 173 12.80 -3.46 -6.92
N LYS A 174 12.30 -4.69 -7.10
CA LYS A 174 12.98 -5.75 -7.83
C LYS A 174 11.98 -6.58 -8.63
N LEU A 175 12.27 -6.83 -9.91
CA LEU A 175 11.57 -7.87 -10.67
C LEU A 175 12.03 -9.24 -10.13
N LEU A 176 11.10 -10.04 -9.60
CA LEU A 176 11.39 -11.34 -8.97
C LEU A 176 11.27 -12.49 -9.96
N SER A 177 10.22 -12.48 -10.79
CA SER A 177 10.00 -13.51 -11.79
C SER A 177 9.17 -12.99 -12.95
N ARG A 178 9.31 -13.66 -14.10
CA ARG A 178 8.45 -13.48 -15.27
C ARG A 178 7.64 -14.76 -15.49
N PRO A 179 6.42 -14.67 -16.03
CA PRO A 179 5.67 -15.86 -16.39
C PRO A 179 6.43 -16.63 -17.48
N THR A 180 6.62 -17.93 -17.27
CA THR A 180 7.13 -18.82 -18.32
C THR A 180 6.05 -18.92 -19.41
N ILE A 181 6.44 -18.59 -20.64
CA ILE A 181 5.58 -18.73 -21.83
C ILE A 181 5.49 -20.20 -22.23
#